data_AF-A0A060CGC4-F1
#
_entry.id   AF-A0A060CGC4-F1
#
_cell.length_a   1.000
_cell.length_b   1.000
_cell.length_c   1.000
_cell.angle_alpha   90.00
_cell.angle_beta   90.00
_cell.angle_gamma   90.00
#
_symmetry.space_group_name_H-M   'P 1'
#
loop_
_entity.id
_entity.type
_entity.pdbx_description
1 polymer ?
#
loop_
_entity_poly.entity_id
_entity_poly.type
_entity_poly.pdbx_seq_one_letter_code
_entity_poly.pdbx_strand_id
1 'polypeptide(L)'
;LDLASPVGAPLWSEQLPHVFAGGPVPRSSDLLAQLDDADPATLPALYVMCGTEDFLAGQNRAFAARAAERQVPVTVDWRPGTHEWGLWDTTIRDVLTWLPLRRRGGRDG
;
A
#
# COMPACT_ATOMS: atom_id res chain seq x y z
N LEU A 1 0.39 4.24 -4.03
CA LEU A 1 0.58 5.61 -4.51
C LEU A 1 -0.12 5.74 -5.85
N ASP A 2 -1.24 6.45 -5.88
CA ASP A 2 -1.92 6.78 -7.14
C ASP A 2 -1.27 8.07 -7.67
N LEU A 3 -0.30 7.90 -8.57
CA LEU A 3 0.45 8.99 -9.18
C LEU A 3 -0.41 9.82 -10.17
N ALA A 4 -1.58 9.31 -10.55
CA ALA A 4 -2.55 10.01 -11.39
C ALA A 4 -3.59 10.81 -10.58
N SER A 5 -3.58 10.71 -9.24
CA SER A 5 -4.54 11.38 -8.37
C SER A 5 -4.35 12.91 -8.38
N PRO A 6 -5.42 13.70 -8.64
CA PRO A 6 -5.34 15.16 -8.63
C PRO A 6 -5.06 15.76 -7.24
N VAL A 7 -5.24 14.98 -6.16
CA VAL A 7 -5.04 15.41 -4.76
C VAL A 7 -3.55 15.64 -4.44
N GLY A 8 -2.63 14.98 -5.14
CA GLY A 8 -1.19 15.14 -4.95
C GLY A 8 -0.43 15.77 -6.14
N ALA A 9 -1.14 16.08 -7.23
CA ALA A 9 -0.55 16.52 -8.49
C ALA A 9 0.51 17.64 -8.40
N PRO A 10 0.41 18.64 -7.49
CA PRO A 10 1.44 19.68 -7.36
C PRO A 10 2.74 19.21 -6.70
N LEU A 11 2.69 18.22 -5.78
CA LEU A 11 3.87 17.73 -5.07
C LEU A 11 4.67 16.75 -5.94
N TRP A 12 3.97 15.93 -6.74
CA TRP A 12 4.61 14.92 -7.56
C TRP A 12 5.22 15.47 -8.85
N SER A 13 4.70 16.55 -9.42
CA SER A 13 5.21 17.11 -10.69
C SER A 13 6.67 17.55 -10.60
N GLU A 14 7.11 18.05 -9.43
CA GLU A 14 8.51 18.42 -9.18
C GLU A 14 9.41 17.21 -8.92
N GLN A 15 8.88 16.18 -8.27
CA GLN A 15 9.67 15.03 -7.77
C GLN A 15 9.79 13.90 -8.79
N LEU A 16 8.74 13.67 -9.60
CA LEU A 16 8.68 12.57 -10.57
C LEU A 16 9.83 12.58 -11.59
N PRO A 17 10.28 13.73 -12.11
CA PRO A 17 11.45 13.77 -12.98
C PRO A 17 12.73 13.25 -12.30
N HIS A 18 12.88 13.43 -10.98
CA HIS A 18 14.03 12.91 -10.24
C HIS A 18 13.93 11.39 -10.00
N VAL A 19 12.73 10.88 -9.81
CA VAL A 19 12.48 9.44 -9.60
C VAL A 19 12.61 8.65 -10.91
N PHE A 20 12.11 9.21 -12.01
CA PHE A 20 12.02 8.54 -13.31
C PHE A 20 12.96 9.12 -14.38
N ALA A 21 14.00 9.84 -13.96
CA ALA A 21 15.01 10.46 -14.83
C ALA A 21 14.42 11.31 -15.98
N GLY A 22 13.34 12.04 -15.69
CA GLY A 22 12.60 12.88 -16.65
C GLY A 22 11.73 12.10 -17.64
N GLY A 23 11.67 10.77 -17.53
CA GLY A 23 10.80 9.91 -18.32
C GLY A 23 9.37 9.84 -17.78
N PRO A 24 8.43 9.26 -18.56
CA PRO A 24 7.08 9.01 -18.09
C PRO A 24 7.10 8.02 -16.91
N VAL A 25 6.14 8.18 -16.01
CA VAL A 25 5.90 7.19 -14.95
C VAL A 25 5.51 5.85 -15.60
N PRO A 26 6.29 4.78 -15.41
CA PRO A 26 5.95 3.48 -15.97
C PRO A 26 4.63 2.98 -15.39
N ARG A 27 3.81 2.30 -16.20
CA ARG A 27 2.58 1.64 -15.72
C ARG A 27 2.86 0.64 -14.59
N SER A 28 4.05 0.02 -14.58
CA SER A 28 4.52 -0.85 -13.50
C SER A 28 4.79 -0.15 -12.18
N SER A 29 4.73 1.19 -12.14
CA SER A 29 4.87 2.02 -10.95
C SER A 29 3.54 2.61 -10.47
N ASP A 30 2.42 2.26 -11.13
CA ASP A 30 1.06 2.62 -10.73
C ASP A 30 0.37 1.40 -10.11
N LEU A 31 0.07 1.48 -8.81
CA LEU A 31 -0.54 0.37 -8.07
C LEU A 31 -1.94 0.01 -8.57
N LEU A 32 -2.72 0.98 -9.07
CA LEU A 32 -4.06 0.71 -9.57
C LEU A 32 -3.99 -0.02 -10.92
N ALA A 33 -3.05 0.40 -11.77
CA ALA A 33 -2.75 -0.30 -13.01
C ALA A 33 -2.26 -1.73 -12.78
N GLN A 34 -1.35 -1.94 -11.82
CA GLN A 34 -0.86 -3.28 -11.47
C GLN A 34 -1.97 -4.18 -10.93
N LEU A 35 -2.85 -3.63 -10.09
CA LEU A 35 -4.02 -4.32 -9.59
C LEU A 35 -5.00 -4.69 -10.72
N ASP A 36 -5.10 -3.83 -11.73
CA ASP A 36 -5.94 -4.10 -12.90
C ASP A 36 -5.41 -5.20 -13.82
N ASP A 37 -4.10 -5.38 -13.87
CA ASP A 37 -3.47 -6.39 -14.73
C ASP A 37 -3.25 -7.73 -13.98
N ALA A 38 -3.44 -7.74 -12.65
CA ALA A 38 -3.21 -8.91 -11.82
C ALA A 38 -4.33 -9.97 -11.95
N ASP A 39 -3.92 -11.24 -11.90
CA ASP A 39 -4.81 -12.37 -11.59
C ASP A 39 -4.95 -12.49 -10.06
N PRO A 40 -6.16 -12.27 -9.49
CA PRO A 40 -6.39 -12.37 -8.06
C PRO A 40 -5.93 -13.69 -7.43
N ALA A 41 -5.97 -14.80 -8.19
CA ALA A 41 -5.57 -16.11 -7.69
C ALA A 41 -4.05 -16.26 -7.48
N THR A 42 -3.26 -15.37 -8.09
CA THR A 42 -1.79 -15.41 -8.05
C THR A 42 -1.19 -14.40 -7.07
N LEU A 43 -2.00 -13.47 -6.55
CA LEU A 43 -1.52 -12.43 -5.67
C LEU A 43 -1.19 -12.99 -4.29
N PRO A 44 -0.13 -12.46 -3.63
CA PRO A 44 0.08 -12.73 -2.22
C PRO A 44 -1.07 -12.13 -1.40
N ALA A 45 -1.18 -12.54 -0.13
CA ALA A 45 -2.06 -11.84 0.79
C ALA A 45 -1.66 -10.35 0.85
N LEU A 46 -2.64 -9.46 0.69
CA LEU A 46 -2.44 -8.02 0.71
C LEU A 46 -3.01 -7.42 2.00
N TYR A 47 -2.31 -6.43 2.54
CA TYR A 47 -2.69 -5.72 3.75
C TYR A 47 -2.52 -4.22 3.55
N VAL A 48 -3.55 -3.45 3.88
CA VAL A 48 -3.55 -1.97 3.84
C VAL A 48 -3.89 -1.48 5.23
N MET A 49 -2.99 -0.71 5.83
CA MET A 49 -3.29 0.09 7.00
C MET A 49 -2.96 1.55 6.73
N CYS A 50 -3.85 2.43 7.16
CA CYS A 50 -3.63 3.86 7.05
C CYS A 50 -4.38 4.61 8.15
N GLY A 51 -3.74 5.68 8.64
CA GLY A 51 -4.34 6.64 9.54
C GLY A 51 -5.54 7.34 8.88
N THR A 52 -6.64 7.56 9.60
CA THR A 52 -7.82 8.24 9.05
C THR A 52 -7.59 9.72 8.76
N GLU A 53 -6.58 10.32 9.40
CA GLU A 53 -6.15 11.71 9.21
C GLU A 53 -4.86 11.82 8.37
N ASP A 54 -4.34 10.71 7.85
CA ASP A 54 -3.18 10.71 6.94
C ASP A 54 -3.55 11.35 5.60
N PHE A 55 -2.68 12.17 5.04
CA PHE A 55 -2.87 12.78 3.72
C PHE A 55 -2.97 11.74 2.59
N LEU A 56 -2.48 10.52 2.81
CA LEU A 56 -2.58 9.38 1.91
C LEU A 56 -3.86 8.54 2.13
N ALA A 57 -4.72 8.88 3.08
CA ALA A 57 -5.92 8.10 3.39
C ALA A 57 -6.84 7.95 2.16
N GLY A 58 -7.03 9.02 1.38
CA GLY A 58 -7.82 8.98 0.16
C GLY A 58 -7.28 8.00 -0.88
N GLN A 59 -5.96 7.96 -1.07
CA GLN A 59 -5.32 7.05 -2.02
C GLN A 59 -5.39 5.58 -1.55
N ASN A 60 -5.20 5.33 -0.25
CA ASN A 60 -5.37 3.98 0.30
C ASN A 60 -6.81 3.47 0.16
N ARG A 61 -7.81 4.35 0.36
CA ARG A 61 -9.23 4.01 0.16
C ARG A 61 -9.54 3.70 -1.29
N ALA A 62 -8.98 4.47 -2.23
CA ALA A 62 -9.12 4.21 -3.66
C ALA A 62 -8.53 2.84 -4.05
N PHE A 63 -7.35 2.50 -3.53
CA PHE A 63 -6.74 1.18 -3.75
C PHE A 63 -7.61 0.06 -3.18
N ALA A 64 -8.08 0.19 -1.94
CA ALA A 64 -8.95 -0.82 -1.31
C ALA A 64 -10.28 -1.01 -2.06
N ALA A 65 -10.89 0.08 -2.53
CA ALA A 65 -12.10 0.03 -3.34
C ALA A 65 -11.86 -0.66 -4.68
N ARG A 66 -10.78 -0.30 -5.39
CA ARG A 66 -10.41 -0.94 -6.66
C ARG A 66 -10.12 -2.42 -6.47
N ALA A 67 -9.49 -2.82 -5.36
CA ALA A 67 -9.21 -4.22 -5.07
C ALA A 67 -10.51 -5.01 -4.87
N ALA A 68 -11.49 -4.43 -4.16
CA ALA A 68 -12.80 -5.03 -4.01
C ALA A 68 -13.54 -5.20 -5.35
N GLU A 69 -13.51 -4.18 -6.23
CA GLU A 69 -14.06 -4.28 -7.60
C GLU A 69 -13.44 -5.42 -8.41
N ARG A 70 -12.14 -5.64 -8.23
CA ARG A 70 -11.37 -6.70 -8.89
C ARG A 70 -11.42 -8.05 -8.18
N GLN A 71 -12.21 -8.15 -7.11
CA GLN A 71 -12.33 -9.34 -6.27
C GLN A 71 -10.97 -9.81 -5.70
N VAL A 72 -10.04 -8.88 -5.52
CA VAL A 72 -8.74 -9.12 -4.90
C VAL A 72 -8.92 -8.99 -3.38
N PRO A 73 -8.66 -10.06 -2.59
CA PRO A 73 -8.79 -10.00 -1.15
C PRO A 73 -7.68 -9.14 -0.55
N VAL A 74 -8.08 -8.10 0.19
CA VAL A 74 -7.17 -7.21 0.93
C VAL A 74 -7.66 -7.11 2.37
N THR A 75 -6.76 -7.33 3.33
CA THR A 75 -7.04 -6.99 4.73
C THR A 75 -6.87 -5.49 4.91
N VAL A 76 -7.91 -4.80 5.36
CA VAL A 76 -7.93 -3.34 5.48
C VAL A 76 -8.11 -2.94 6.94
N ASP A 77 -7.25 -2.05 7.43
CA ASP A 77 -7.27 -1.55 8.80
C ASP A 77 -7.18 -0.01 8.81
N TRP A 78 -8.25 0.64 9.26
CA TRP A 78 -8.31 2.10 9.40
C TRP A 78 -8.20 2.46 10.87
N ARG A 79 -7.22 3.29 11.24
CA ARG A 79 -7.02 3.71 12.62
C ARG A 79 -6.96 5.23 12.72
N PRO A 80 -7.37 5.84 13.84
CA PRO A 80 -7.03 7.23 14.13
C PRO A 80 -5.50 7.39 14.13
N GLY A 81 -5.01 8.43 13.45
CA GLY A 81 -3.60 8.73 13.31
C GLY A 81 -3.27 9.45 12.01
N THR A 82 -2.12 10.10 11.99
CA THR A 82 -1.56 10.78 10.83
C THR A 82 -0.35 10.01 10.29
N HIS A 83 0.43 10.64 9.40
CA HIS A 83 1.62 10.05 8.79
C HIS A 83 2.82 10.03 9.75
N GLU A 84 2.76 9.16 10.76
CA GLU A 84 3.70 9.20 11.89
C GLU A 84 4.12 7.81 12.40
N TRP A 85 5.30 7.77 13.04
CA TRP A 85 5.99 6.52 13.41
C TRP A 85 5.31 5.70 14.51
N GLY A 86 4.62 6.32 15.47
CA GLY A 86 3.90 5.65 16.55
C GLY A 86 2.77 4.75 16.03
N LEU A 87 2.00 5.23 15.07
CA LEU A 87 0.99 4.45 14.36
C LEU A 87 1.64 3.24 13.68
N TRP A 88 2.78 3.43 13.02
CA TRP A 88 3.49 2.33 12.36
C TRP A 88 4.12 1.34 13.35
N ASP A 89 4.66 1.80 14.49
CA ASP A 89 5.22 0.93 15.54
C ASP A 89 4.15 0.04 16.18
N THR A 90 2.94 0.57 16.36
CA THR A 90 1.83 -0.23 16.89
C THR A 90 1.34 -1.24 15.86
N THR A 91 1.11 -0.79 14.63
CA THR A 91 0.51 -1.61 13.56
C THR A 91 1.45 -2.67 13.00
N ILE A 92 2.78 -2.48 13.02
CA ILE A 92 3.71 -3.51 12.53
C ILE A 92 3.62 -4.80 13.35
N ARG A 93 3.27 -4.73 14.64
CA ARG A 93 3.06 -5.92 15.49
C ARG A 93 1.87 -6.75 15.01
N ASP A 94 0.81 -6.07 14.55
CA ASP A 94 -0.38 -6.71 14.00
C ASP A 94 -0.09 -7.35 12.63
N VAL A 95 0.66 -6.64 11.77
CA VAL A 95 1.13 -7.19 10.49
C VAL A 95 2.00 -8.44 10.69
N LEU A 96 2.93 -8.41 11.65
CA LEU A 96 3.76 -9.59 11.98
C LEU A 96 2.95 -10.77 12.49
N THR A 97 1.84 -10.51 13.20
CA THR A 97 0.91 -11.54 13.65
C THR A 97 0.07 -12.09 12.50
N TRP A 98 -0.29 -11.25 11.53
CA TRP A 98 -1.06 -11.60 10.34
C TRP A 98 -0.24 -12.41 9.32
N LEU A 99 1.05 -12.14 9.18
CA LEU A 99 1.91 -12.84 8.23
C LEU A 99 2.04 -14.34 8.57
N PRO A 100 2.06 -15.25 7.57
CA PRO A 100 2.28 -16.68 7.76
C PRO A 100 3.77 -16.98 8.02
N LEU A 101 4.34 -16.39 9.08
CA LEU A 101 5.75 -16.52 9.41
C LEU A 101 6.04 -17.92 9.96
N ARG A 102 7.00 -18.62 9.35
CA ARG A 102 7.57 -19.82 9.96
C ARG A 102 8.35 -19.38 11.20
N ARG A 103 7.97 -19.84 12.39
CA ARG A 103 8.84 -19.71 13.57
C ARG A 103 10.16 -20.41 13.21
N ARG A 104 11.28 -19.70 13.29
CA ARG A 104 12.60 -20.36 13.24
C ARG A 104 12.56 -21.46 14.30
N GLY A 105 12.80 -22.70 13.87
CA GLY A 105 13.08 -23.79 14.80
C GLY A 105 14.19 -23.33 15.72
N GLY A 106 13.95 -23.42 17.02
CA GLY A 106 15.02 -23.32 18.00
C GLY A 106 16.12 -24.27 17.56
N ARG A 107 17.37 -23.79 17.57
CA ARG A 107 18.49 -24.71 17.65
C ARG A 107 18.39 -25.33 19.03
N ASP A 108 17.69 -26.45 19.10
CA ASP A 108 17.68 -27.30 20.26
C ASP A 108 19.06 -27.95 20.36
N GLY A 109 19.77 -27.66 21.46
CA GLY A 109 20.84 -28.47 22.06
C GLY A 109 22.07 -28.77 21.24
#